data_AF-A0AAD0K745-F1
#
_entry.id   AF-A0AAD0K745-F1
#
_cell.length_a   1.000
_cell.length_b   1.000
_cell.length_c   1.000
_cell.angle_alpha   90.00
_cell.angle_beta   90.00
_cell.angle_gamma   90.00
#
_symmetry.space_group_name_H-M   'P 1'
#
loop_
_entity.id
_entity.type
_entity.pdbx_description
1 polymer ?
#
loop_
_entity_poly.entity_id
_entity_poly.type
_entity_poly.pdbx_seq_one_letter_code
_entity_poly.pdbx_strand_id
1 'polypeptide(L)'
;MIGQHADQARRALTKYFETYSMSTVIYIELPDLPRGKALDSYFSLDSVEVREGTGIYADLGYTAYFTVNPTSVKLSDDLFALTIEGVDLEFGSSSMRRFYEQGAIRFFVIPDTPITERARESGEVRLRSLLAELSA
;
A
#
# COMPACT_ATOMS: atom_id res chain seq x y z
N MET A 1 -1.90 16.15 -15.27
CA MET A 1 -1.50 15.53 -13.99
C MET A 1 -0.98 14.12 -14.24
N ILE A 2 0.06 13.99 -15.05
CA ILE A 2 0.70 12.69 -15.33
C ILE A 2 1.91 12.64 -14.41
N GLY A 3 1.95 11.66 -13.50
CA GLY A 3 3.02 11.46 -12.50
C GLY A 3 2.75 11.91 -11.08
N GLN A 4 1.75 12.76 -10.83
CA GLN A 4 1.35 13.15 -9.47
C GLN A 4 0.91 11.94 -8.64
N HIS A 5 0.14 11.02 -9.23
CA HIS A 5 -0.34 9.83 -8.52
C HIS A 5 0.77 8.80 -8.24
N ALA A 6 1.78 8.69 -9.11
CA ALA A 6 2.95 7.84 -8.86
C ALA A 6 3.74 8.35 -7.64
N ASP A 7 3.96 9.66 -7.58
CA ASP A 7 4.63 10.30 -6.45
C ASP A 7 3.81 10.23 -5.15
N GLN A 8 2.49 10.42 -5.23
CA GLN A 8 1.58 10.23 -4.10
C GLN A 8 1.61 8.78 -3.61
N ALA A 9 1.56 7.80 -4.51
CA ALA A 9 1.59 6.39 -4.17
C ALA A 9 2.91 6.01 -3.48
N ARG A 10 4.05 6.47 -4.03
CA ARG A 10 5.36 6.29 -3.40
C ARG A 10 5.39 6.85 -1.98
N ARG A 11 5.02 8.12 -1.79
CA ARG A 11 5.03 8.76 -0.46
C ARG A 11 4.06 8.08 0.50
N ALA A 12 2.87 7.69 0.03
CA ALA A 12 1.87 7.05 0.85
C ALA A 12 2.33 5.67 1.34
N LEU A 13 2.88 4.83 0.43
CA LEU A 13 3.46 3.54 0.78
C LEU A 13 4.58 3.69 1.81
N THR A 14 5.55 4.57 1.57
CA THR A 14 6.67 4.78 2.50
C THR A 14 6.17 5.19 3.88
N LYS A 15 5.33 6.24 3.98
CA LYS A 15 4.82 6.71 5.28
C LYS A 15 3.97 5.66 6.00
N TYR A 16 3.17 4.90 5.26
CA TYR A 16 2.30 3.86 5.81
C TYR A 16 3.13 2.70 6.37
N PHE A 17 4.07 2.16 5.59
CA PHE A 17 4.94 1.09 6.04
C PHE A 17 5.86 1.52 7.18
N GLU A 18 6.45 2.71 7.14
CA GLU A 18 7.23 3.24 8.28
C GLU A 18 6.43 3.35 9.59
N THR A 19 5.10 3.48 9.50
CA THR A 19 4.24 3.57 10.68
C THR A 19 3.93 2.19 11.27
N TYR A 20 3.75 1.19 10.40
CA TYR A 20 3.17 -0.09 10.80
C TYR A 20 4.17 -1.26 10.78
N SER A 21 5.13 -1.30 9.86
CA SER A 21 5.95 -2.48 9.57
C SER A 21 6.84 -2.94 10.74
N MET A 22 7.18 -2.04 11.67
CA MET A 22 7.99 -2.39 12.83
C MET A 22 7.24 -3.19 13.90
N SER A 23 5.90 -3.08 13.93
CA SER A 23 5.11 -3.52 15.09
C SER A 23 3.88 -4.35 14.71
N THR A 24 3.43 -4.30 13.46
CA THR A 24 2.25 -5.02 12.99
C THR A 24 2.47 -5.61 11.61
N VAL A 25 1.85 -6.77 11.38
CA VAL A 25 1.75 -7.37 10.05
C VAL A 25 0.87 -6.47 9.19
N ILE A 26 1.35 -6.15 8.00
CA ILE A 26 0.58 -5.46 6.97
C ILE A 26 0.07 -6.52 6.02
N TYR A 27 -1.25 -6.59 5.86
CA TYR A 27 -1.95 -7.51 4.98
C TYR A 27 -2.19 -6.88 3.62
N ILE A 28 -2.28 -7.71 2.57
CA ILE A 28 -2.56 -7.28 1.20
C ILE A 28 -3.85 -7.94 0.69
N GLU A 29 -4.72 -7.13 0.08
CA GLU A 29 -5.85 -7.58 -0.75
C GLU A 29 -5.61 -7.20 -2.21
N LEU A 30 -5.90 -8.15 -3.10
CA LEU A 30 -5.83 -8.00 -4.56
C LEU A 30 -7.25 -8.07 -5.16
N PRO A 31 -7.45 -7.59 -6.41
CA PRO A 31 -8.78 -7.51 -7.03
C PRO A 31 -9.58 -8.82 -7.08
N ASP A 32 -8.90 -9.96 -7.20
CA ASP A 32 -9.52 -11.30 -7.28
C ASP A 32 -9.54 -12.04 -5.93
N LEU A 33 -8.98 -11.43 -4.89
CA LEU A 33 -9.00 -11.91 -3.50
C LEU A 33 -9.65 -10.88 -2.54
N PRO A 34 -10.85 -10.33 -2.85
CA PRO A 34 -11.50 -9.39 -1.94
C PRO A 34 -12.12 -10.12 -0.73
N ARG A 35 -11.94 -9.53 0.47
CA ARG A 35 -12.53 -9.92 1.77
C ARG A 35 -12.07 -11.28 2.34
N GLY A 36 -11.27 -11.19 3.40
CA GLY A 36 -11.02 -12.29 4.35
C GLY A 36 -9.99 -13.33 3.91
N LYS A 37 -9.45 -13.21 2.68
CA LYS A 37 -8.32 -14.01 2.18
C LYS A 37 -7.14 -13.08 1.90
N ALA A 38 -6.69 -12.40 2.93
CA ALA A 38 -5.44 -11.67 2.86
C ALA A 38 -4.29 -12.65 2.60
N LEU A 39 -3.30 -12.21 1.84
CA LEU A 39 -2.02 -12.91 1.84
C LEU A 39 -1.40 -12.72 3.23
N ASP A 40 -1.36 -13.79 4.01
CA ASP A 40 -0.80 -13.83 5.36
C ASP A 40 0.73 -13.90 5.29
N SER A 41 1.32 -12.86 4.70
CA SER A 41 2.75 -12.74 4.47
C SER A 41 3.30 -11.53 5.22
N TYR A 42 4.50 -11.69 5.77
CA TYR A 42 5.27 -10.58 6.32
C TYR A 42 5.84 -9.75 5.17
N PHE A 43 5.18 -8.66 4.81
CA PHE A 43 5.69 -7.74 3.81
C PHE A 43 6.58 -6.68 4.45
N SER A 44 7.78 -6.48 3.88
CA SER A 44 8.65 -5.34 4.18
C SER A 44 8.70 -4.45 2.96
N LEU A 45 8.47 -3.15 3.11
CA LEU A 45 8.66 -2.24 1.98
C LEU A 45 10.15 -1.96 1.81
N ASP A 46 10.81 -2.71 0.95
CA ASP A 46 12.26 -2.62 0.74
C ASP A 46 12.59 -1.40 -0.14
N SER A 47 11.81 -1.16 -1.19
CA SER A 47 11.95 0.01 -2.04
C SER A 47 10.67 0.37 -2.79
N VAL A 48 10.54 1.65 -3.17
CA VAL A 48 9.51 2.10 -4.11
C VAL A 48 10.12 3.06 -5.12
N GLU A 49 10.04 2.69 -6.39
CA GLU A 49 10.57 3.43 -7.53
C GLU A 49 9.43 3.98 -8.37
N VAL A 50 9.52 5.25 -8.76
CA VAL A 50 8.66 5.81 -9.82
C VAL A 50 9.30 5.46 -11.16
N ARG A 51 8.54 4.79 -12.03
CA ARG A 51 8.98 4.35 -13.36
C ARG A 51 8.31 5.14 -14.45
N GLU A 52 9.10 5.60 -15.41
CA GLU A 52 8.63 6.32 -16.61
C GLU A 52 7.72 7.53 -16.31
N GLY A 53 7.81 8.06 -15.09
CA GLY A 53 7.03 9.19 -14.62
C GLY A 53 5.55 8.91 -14.37
N THR A 54 5.05 7.67 -14.52
CA THR A 54 3.61 7.35 -14.39
C THR A 54 3.33 6.09 -13.59
N GLY A 55 4.24 5.13 -13.63
CA GLY A 55 4.12 3.88 -12.90
C GLY A 55 4.90 3.91 -11.60
N ILE A 56 4.58 2.97 -10.71
CA ILE A 56 5.43 2.61 -9.59
C ILE A 56 5.82 1.14 -9.68
N TYR A 57 7.01 0.83 -9.18
CA TYR A 57 7.40 -0.50 -8.74
C TYR A 57 7.65 -0.43 -7.24
N ALA A 58 7.07 -1.36 -6.50
CA ALA A 58 7.32 -1.49 -5.08
C ALA A 58 7.79 -2.92 -4.78
N ASP A 59 8.95 -3.00 -4.14
CA ASP A 59 9.50 -4.23 -3.61
C ASP A 59 8.95 -4.43 -2.19
N LEU A 60 8.25 -5.54 -2.00
CA LEU A 60 7.57 -5.90 -0.75
C LEU A 60 8.37 -6.93 0.06
N GLY A 61 9.64 -7.14 -0.30
CA GLY A 61 10.53 -8.09 0.34
C GLY A 61 10.11 -9.53 0.07
N TYR A 62 10.93 -10.49 0.50
CA TYR A 62 10.62 -11.92 0.40
C TYR A 62 10.15 -12.37 -1.00
N THR A 63 10.77 -11.82 -2.05
CA THR A 63 10.44 -12.03 -3.48
C THR A 63 9.11 -11.44 -3.96
N ALA A 64 8.35 -10.78 -3.10
CA ALA A 64 7.07 -10.16 -3.45
C ALA A 64 7.27 -8.74 -3.99
N TYR A 65 6.51 -8.38 -5.01
CA TYR A 65 6.53 -7.04 -5.59
C TYR A 65 5.17 -6.71 -6.20
N PHE A 66 4.96 -5.42 -6.47
CA PHE A 66 3.91 -5.02 -7.40
C PHE A 66 4.33 -3.84 -8.28
N THR A 67 3.73 -3.77 -9.46
CA THR A 67 3.76 -2.60 -10.32
C THR A 67 2.36 -2.11 -10.60
N VAL A 68 2.19 -0.81 -10.77
CA VAL A 68 0.89 -0.24 -11.17
C VAL A 68 1.12 1.15 -11.75
N ASN A 69 0.24 1.56 -12.67
CA ASN A 69 0.07 2.95 -13.08
C ASN A 69 -1.04 3.57 -12.21
N PRO A 70 -0.71 4.30 -11.13
CA PRO A 70 -1.71 4.73 -10.17
C PRO A 70 -2.64 5.79 -10.76
N THR A 71 -3.92 5.63 -10.50
CA THR A 71 -4.98 6.59 -10.84
C THR A 71 -5.61 7.22 -9.61
N SER A 72 -5.51 6.56 -8.45
CA SER A 72 -5.93 7.11 -7.16
C SER A 72 -5.16 6.47 -6.02
N VAL A 73 -4.95 7.23 -4.95
CA VAL A 73 -4.31 6.77 -3.71
C VAL A 73 -5.17 7.26 -2.55
N LYS A 74 -5.64 6.33 -1.72
CA LYS A 74 -6.61 6.62 -0.65
C LYS A 74 -6.12 6.03 0.66
N LEU A 75 -6.05 6.85 1.71
CA LEU A 75 -5.88 6.38 3.08
C LEU A 75 -7.28 6.39 3.75
N SER A 76 -7.63 5.36 4.50
CA SER A 76 -8.90 5.30 5.22
C SER A 76 -8.96 6.31 6.37
N ASP A 77 -10.16 6.74 6.75
CA ASP A 77 -10.38 7.74 7.81
C ASP A 77 -9.91 7.26 9.19
N ASP A 78 -9.95 5.95 9.41
CA ASP A 78 -9.43 5.25 10.60
C ASP A 78 -7.90 5.04 10.55
N LEU A 79 -7.26 5.40 9.44
CA LEU A 79 -5.82 5.33 9.17
C LEU A 79 -5.23 3.91 9.12
N PHE A 80 -6.06 2.87 9.10
CA PHE A 80 -5.64 1.47 9.12
C PHE A 80 -5.52 0.81 7.74
N ALA A 81 -5.85 1.54 6.67
CA ALA A 81 -5.78 0.99 5.33
C ALA A 81 -5.36 2.02 4.28
N LEU A 82 -4.41 1.62 3.44
CA LEU A 82 -3.96 2.35 2.26
C LEU A 82 -4.38 1.57 1.01
N THR A 83 -5.09 2.22 0.09
CA THR A 83 -5.52 1.65 -1.18
C THR A 83 -4.91 2.41 -2.35
N ILE A 84 -4.35 1.68 -3.31
CA ILE A 84 -3.85 2.23 -4.58
C ILE A 84 -4.68 1.63 -5.69
N GLU A 85 -5.42 2.48 -6.40
CA GLU A 85 -6.19 2.12 -7.59
C GLU A 85 -5.38 2.49 -8.83
N GLY A 86 -5.45 1.68 -9.87
CA GLY A 86 -4.69 1.94 -11.09
C GLY A 86 -4.99 0.99 -12.22
N VAL A 87 -4.21 1.17 -13.27
CA VAL A 87 -4.17 0.29 -14.45
C VAL A 87 -2.84 -0.44 -14.52
N ASP A 88 -2.82 -1.54 -15.29
CA ASP A 88 -1.64 -2.39 -15.45
C ASP A 88 -1.06 -2.85 -14.11
N LEU A 89 -1.94 -3.21 -13.17
CA LEU A 89 -1.55 -3.71 -11.86
C LEU A 89 -1.00 -5.12 -12.03
N GLU A 90 0.27 -5.30 -11.71
CA GLU A 90 0.92 -6.60 -11.60
C GLU A 90 1.29 -6.85 -10.15
N PHE A 91 0.98 -8.03 -9.63
CA PHE A 91 1.50 -8.52 -8.36
C PHE A 91 2.28 -9.79 -8.59
N GLY A 92 3.52 -9.84 -8.12
CA GLY A 92 4.41 -10.98 -8.28
C GLY A 92 5.01 -11.46 -6.97
N SER A 93 5.35 -12.74 -6.94
CA SER A 93 6.15 -13.42 -5.91
C SER A 93 6.91 -14.58 -6.57
N SER A 94 7.77 -15.28 -5.81
CA SER A 94 8.49 -16.47 -6.31
C SER A 94 7.60 -17.58 -6.88
N SER A 95 6.34 -17.69 -6.46
CA SER A 95 5.43 -18.77 -6.85
C SER A 95 4.15 -18.33 -7.55
N MET A 96 3.91 -17.01 -7.66
CA MET A 96 2.66 -16.47 -8.16
C MET A 96 2.88 -15.15 -8.89
N ARG A 97 2.23 -15.00 -10.04
CA ARG A 97 2.14 -13.74 -10.78
C ARG A 97 0.69 -13.50 -11.17
N ARG A 98 0.16 -12.32 -10.86
CA ARG A 98 -1.20 -11.89 -11.20
C ARG A 98 -1.13 -10.56 -11.95
N PHE A 99 -1.99 -10.40 -12.94
CA PHE A 99 -2.07 -9.20 -13.76
C PHE A 99 -3.53 -8.75 -13.85
N TYR A 100 -3.74 -7.45 -13.72
CA TYR A 100 -5.05 -6.81 -13.81
C TYR A 100 -4.92 -5.56 -14.68
N GLU A 101 -5.70 -5.52 -15.76
CA GLU A 101 -5.77 -4.34 -16.63
C GLU A 101 -6.24 -3.10 -15.85
N GLN A 102 -7.21 -3.28 -14.95
CA GLN A 102 -7.62 -2.29 -13.97
C GLN A 102 -7.86 -2.96 -12.62
N GLY A 103 -7.39 -2.36 -11.53
CA GLY A 103 -7.54 -2.95 -10.21
C GLY A 103 -7.14 -2.04 -9.06
N ALA A 104 -7.31 -2.55 -7.85
CA ALA A 104 -6.86 -1.93 -6.62
C ALA A 104 -6.01 -2.93 -5.83
N ILE A 105 -4.91 -2.43 -5.26
CA ILE A 105 -4.17 -3.13 -4.21
C ILE A 105 -4.40 -2.39 -2.89
N ARG A 106 -4.82 -3.12 -1.86
CA ARG A 106 -5.10 -2.57 -0.54
C ARG A 106 -4.14 -3.17 0.49
N PHE A 107 -3.44 -2.29 1.20
CA PHE A 107 -2.61 -2.58 2.35
C PHE A 107 -3.40 -2.25 3.60
N PHE A 108 -3.49 -3.17 4.56
CA PHE A 108 -4.23 -2.91 5.80
C PHE A 108 -3.59 -3.61 6.99
N VAL A 109 -3.85 -3.10 8.18
CA VAL A 109 -3.50 -3.73 9.46
C VAL A 109 -4.79 -4.12 10.18
N ILE A 110 -4.74 -5.16 11.02
CA ILE A 110 -5.93 -5.58 11.79
C ILE A 110 -6.18 -4.56 12.91
N PRO A 111 -7.34 -3.87 12.91
CA PRO A 111 -7.69 -2.95 13.99
C PRO A 111 -7.94 -3.72 15.29
N ASP A 112 -8.09 -2.98 16.40
CA ASP A 112 -8.48 -3.52 17.72
C ASP A 112 -7.46 -4.46 18.37
N THR A 113 -6.19 -4.36 17.98
CA THR A 113 -5.08 -4.93 18.76
C THR A 113 -4.31 -3.81 19.45
N PRO A 114 -3.89 -3.98 20.72
CA PRO A 114 -3.16 -2.94 21.45
C PRO A 114 -1.87 -2.50 20.75
N ILE A 115 -1.23 -3.37 19.96
CA ILE A 115 -0.01 -3.04 19.23
C ILE A 115 -0.29 -2.21 17.97
N THR A 116 -1.35 -2.52 17.22
CA THR A 116 -1.76 -1.76 16.04
C THR A 116 -2.27 -0.38 16.41
N GLU A 117 -3.05 -0.27 17.49
CA GLU A 117 -3.53 1.01 18.01
C GLU A 117 -2.38 1.92 18.42
N ARG A 118 -1.40 1.41 19.17
CA ARG A 118 -0.21 2.19 19.57
C ARG A 118 0.63 2.63 18.37
N ALA A 119 0.76 1.79 17.34
CA ALA A 119 1.45 2.15 16.10
C ALA A 119 0.74 3.30 15.39
N ARG A 120 -0.60 3.23 15.26
CA ARG A 120 -1.43 4.32 14.71
C ARG A 120 -1.26 5.60 15.51
N GLU A 121 -1.38 5.55 16.84
CA GLU A 121 -1.25 6.72 17.71
C GLU A 121 0.13 7.37 17.59
N SER A 122 1.19 6.56 17.60
CA SER A 122 2.57 7.06 17.46
C SER A 122 2.83 7.70 16.10
N GLY A 123 2.18 7.20 15.05
CA GLY A 123 2.26 7.73 13.68
C GLY A 123 1.15 8.71 13.31
N GLU A 124 0.26 9.08 14.23
CA GLU A 124 -1.02 9.72 13.89
C GLU A 124 -0.84 11.04 13.14
N VAL A 125 0.07 11.89 13.60
CA VAL A 125 0.37 13.18 12.94
C VAL A 125 0.82 12.97 11.49
N ARG A 126 1.68 11.98 11.25
CA ARG A 126 2.18 11.62 9.91
C ARG A 126 1.04 11.12 9.02
N LEU A 127 0.22 10.22 9.53
CA LEU A 127 -0.88 9.60 8.80
C LEU A 127 -2.01 10.60 8.51
N ARG A 128 -2.38 11.47 9.46
CA ARG A 128 -3.36 12.55 9.26
C ARG A 128 -2.88 13.57 8.24
N SER A 129 -1.59 13.91 8.27
CA SER A 129 -0.99 14.81 7.27
C SER A 129 -1.02 14.18 5.88
N LEU A 130 -0.76 12.87 5.78
CA LEU A 130 -0.91 12.12 4.53
C LEU A 130 -2.38 12.09 4.06
N LEU A 131 -3.34 11.84 4.96
CA LEU A 131 -4.76 11.85 4.61
C LEU A 131 -5.21 13.18 4.00
N ALA A 132 -4.79 14.30 4.62
CA ALA A 132 -5.08 15.64 4.11
C ALA A 132 -4.43 15.89 2.75
N GLU A 133 -3.19 15.44 2.52
CA GLU A 133 -2.47 15.55 1.24
C GLU A 133 -3.18 14.76 0.12
N LEU A 134 -3.74 13.59 0.44
CA LEU A 134 -4.43 12.74 -0.53
C LEU A 134 -5.86 13.20 -0.84
N SER A 135 -6.45 14.02 0.01
CA SER A 135 -7.82 14.53 -0.13
C SER A 135 -7.89 15.91 -0.82
N ALA A 136 -6.74 16.52 -1.12
CA ALA A 136 -6.59 17.83 -1.74
C ALA A 136 -6.45 17.72 -3.27
#